data_AF-A0A127SZ12-F1
#
_entry.id   AF-A0A127SZ12-F1
#
_cell.length_a   1.000
_cell.length_b   1.000
_cell.length_c   1.000
_cell.angle_alpha   90.00
_cell.angle_beta   90.00
_cell.angle_gamma   90.00
#
_symmetry.space_group_name_H-M   'P 1'
#
loop_
_entity.id
_entity.type
_entity.pdbx_description
1 polymer ?
#
loop_
_entity_poly.entity_id
_entity_poly.type
_entity_poly.pdbx_seq_one_letter_code
_entity_poly.pdbx_strand_id
1 'polypeptide(L)' 'MREPIQNRYDFVILFDVENGNPNGDPDAGNMPRVDPETGNGIITDVCL' A
#
# COMPACT_ATOMS: atom_id res chain seq x y z
N MET A 1 17.17 28.72 -3.55
CA MET A 1 17.07 27.28 -3.22
C MET A 1 16.08 27.12 -2.08
N ARG A 2 15.31 26.03 -2.02
CA ARG A 2 14.48 25.76 -0.85
C ARG A 2 15.36 25.19 0.26
N GLU A 3 15.13 25.61 1.50
CA GLU A 3 15.77 25.02 2.67
C GLU A 3 15.36 23.54 2.79
N PRO A 4 16.31 22.61 2.99
CA PRO A 4 15.99 21.21 3.26
C PRO A 4 15.16 21.06 4.53
N ILE A 5 14.31 20.03 4.56
CA ILE A 5 13.59 19.62 5.78
C ILE A 5 14.60 19.27 6.89
N GLN A 6 14.39 19.88 8.07
CA GLN A 6 15.32 19.77 9.22
C GLN A 6 14.86 18.76 10.27
N ASN A 7 13.63 18.27 10.18
CA ASN A 7 13.03 17.36 11.16
C ASN A 7 12.66 16.03 10.51
N ARG A 8 12.64 14.96 11.31
CA ARG A 8 12.03 13.68 10.93
C ARG A 8 10.52 13.81 10.98
N TYR A 9 9.85 13.27 9.97
CA TYR A 9 8.40 13.16 9.90
C TYR A 9 8.04 11.69 9.67
N ASP A 10 7.28 11.13 10.59
CA ASP A 10 6.65 9.82 10.44
C ASP A 10 5.14 10.06 10.27
N PHE A 11 4.49 9.25 9.44
CA PHE A 11 3.06 9.38 9.18
C PHE A 11 2.41 8.02 9.00
N VAL A 12 1.12 7.96 9.30
CA VAL A 12 0.23 6.82 9.01
C VAL A 12 -0.80 7.30 8.02
N ILE A 13 -0.92 6.60 6.89
CA ILE A 13 -1.97 6.84 5.90
C ILE A 13 -3.05 5.79 6.09
N LEU A 14 -4.28 6.25 6.26
CA LEU A 14 -5.47 5.40 6.24
C LEU A 14 -6.25 5.74 4.99
N PHE A 15 -6.57 4.74 4.19
CA PHE A 15 -7.41 4.85 3.01
C PHE A 15 -8.27 3.59 2.88
N ASP A 16 -9.39 3.72 2.17
CA ASP A 16 -10.29 2.62 1.86
C ASP A 16 -10.48 2.46 0.35
N VAL A 17 -11.13 1.37 -0.02
CA VAL A 17 -11.51 1.07 -1.41
C VAL A 17 -12.88 0.43 -1.38
N GLU A 18 -13.76 0.86 -2.27
CA GLU A 18 -15.08 0.29 -2.46
C GLU A 18 -15.19 -0.27 -3.88
N ASN A 19 -15.62 -1.52 -4.02
CA ASN A 19 -15.80 -2.21 -5.32
C ASN A 19 -14.57 -2.14 -6.26
N GLY A 20 -13.36 -2.18 -5.70
CA GLY A 20 -12.11 -2.08 -6.45
C GLY A 20 -11.05 -3.09 -6.00
N ASN A 21 -9.99 -3.21 -6.79
CA ASN A 21 -8.78 -3.95 -6.44
C ASN A 21 -7.62 -2.96 -6.24
N PRO A 22 -7.23 -2.64 -5.00
CA PRO A 22 -6.26 -1.58 -4.72
C PRO A 22 -4.82 -1.99 -5.04
N ASN A 23 -4.52 -3.29 -5.09
CA ASN A 23 -3.18 -3.81 -5.37
C ASN A 23 -3.27 -5.26 -5.86
N GLY A 24 -3.21 -5.43 -7.17
CA GLY A 24 -3.33 -6.74 -7.81
C GLY A 24 -2.08 -7.60 -7.67
N ASP A 25 -2.29 -8.91 -7.54
CA ASP A 25 -1.23 -9.91 -7.57
C ASP A 25 -0.98 -10.42 -9.01
N PRO A 26 0.19 -10.18 -9.62
CA PRO A 26 0.51 -10.70 -10.94
C PRO A 26 0.59 -12.23 -10.97
N ASP A 27 0.91 -12.87 -9.85
CA ASP A 27 1.03 -14.33 -9.75
C ASP A 27 -0.33 -15.00 -9.48
N ALA A 28 -1.31 -14.24 -8.98
CA ALA A 28 -2.67 -14.72 -8.70
C ALA A 28 -3.72 -14.13 -9.66
N GLY A 29 -3.36 -13.90 -10.92
CA GLY A 29 -4.32 -13.50 -11.96
C GLY A 29 -4.99 -12.14 -11.70
N ASN A 30 -4.26 -11.21 -11.08
CA ASN A 30 -4.74 -9.87 -10.69
C ASN A 30 -5.86 -9.88 -9.62
N MET A 31 -5.94 -10.92 -8.79
CA MET A 31 -6.71 -10.86 -7.54
C MET A 31 -6.06 -9.88 -6.55
N PRO A 32 -6.79 -9.33 -5.57
CA PRO A 32 -6.18 -8.56 -4.48
C PRO A 32 -5.07 -9.37 -3.80
N ARG A 33 -3.91 -8.73 -3.55
CA ARG A 33 -2.84 -9.39 -2.80
C ARG A 33 -3.26 -9.65 -1.36
N VAL A 34 -2.89 -10.82 -0.85
CA VAL A 34 -3.19 -11.28 0.50
C VAL A 34 -1.92 -11.87 1.12
N ASP A 35 -1.67 -11.55 2.38
CA ASP A 35 -0.65 -12.24 3.19
C ASP A 35 -1.15 -13.65 3.55
N PRO A 36 -0.45 -14.72 3.13
CA PRO A 36 -0.91 -16.09 3.34
C PRO A 36 -0.91 -16.53 4.81
N GLU A 37 -0.15 -15.88 5.69
CA GLU A 37 -0.10 -16.25 7.11
C GLU A 37 -1.28 -15.66 7.90
N THR A 38 -1.66 -14.43 7.57
CA THR A 38 -2.68 -13.67 8.33
C THR A 38 -4.04 -13.60 7.63
N GLY A 39 -4.08 -13.79 6.31
CA GLY A 39 -5.28 -13.60 5.49
C GLY A 39 -5.65 -12.12 5.24
N ASN A 40 -4.82 -11.16 5.67
CA ASN A 40 -5.07 -9.75 5.45
C ASN A 40 -4.67 -9.32 4.03
N GLY A 41 -5.43 -8.39 3.44
CA GLY A 41 -5.04 -7.74 2.19
C GLY A 41 -3.77 -6.89 2.37
N ILE A 42 -2.88 -6.91 1.39
CA ILE A 42 -1.62 -6.15 1.43
C ILE A 42 -1.45 -5.22 0.23
N ILE A 43 -0.82 -4.08 0.48
CA ILE A 43 -0.45 -3.07 -0.52
C ILE A 43 1.07 -2.94 -0.49
N THR A 44 1.74 -3.11 -1.64
CA THR A 44 3.20 -3.00 -1.70
C THR A 44 3.63 -1.54 -1.67
N ASP A 45 4.85 -1.27 -1.20
CA ASP A 45 5.44 0.06 -1.19
C ASP A 45 5.51 0.71 -2.58
N VAL A 46 5.73 -0.07 -3.63
CA VAL A 46 5.73 0.41 -5.03
C VAL A 46 4.33 0.71 -5.60
N CYS A 47 3.25 0.41 -4.86
CA CYS A 47 1.88 0.65 -5.31
C CYS A 47 1.38 2.07 -4.96
N LEU A 48 1.92 2.69 -3.91
CA LEU A 48 1.44 3.96 -3.34
C LEU A 48 2.27 5.16 -3.80
#